data_AF-M1Z1W6-F1
#
_entry.id   AF-M1Z1W6-F1
#
_cell.length_a   1.000
_cell.length_b   1.000
_cell.length_c   1.000
_cell.angle_alpha   90.00
_cell.angle_beta   90.00
_cell.angle_gamma   90.00
#
_symmetry.space_group_name_H-M   'P 1'
#
loop_
_entity.id
_entity.type
_entity.pdbx_description
1 polymer ?
#
loop_
_entity_poly.entity_id
_entity_poly.type
_entity_poly.pdbx_seq_one_letter_code
_entity_poly.pdbx_strand_id
1 'polypeptide(L)' 'MESSIVLEKNCTVHLKEKGEVCNRLNKGTRVQVLQARGNWLKITWRNGKKKGWIEIPCNSSGDRAAHA' A
#
# COMPACT_ATOMS: atom_id res chain seq x y z
N MET A 1 -16.62 1.62 -10.63
CA MET A 1 -16.29 2.93 -10.01
C MET A 1 -14.88 2.81 -9.46
N GLU A 2 -13.92 3.58 -9.99
CA GLU A 2 -12.53 3.56 -9.53
C GLU A 2 -12.40 4.46 -8.29
N SER A 3 -12.28 3.87 -7.11
CA SER A 3 -12.14 4.63 -5.87
C SER A 3 -10.72 5.16 -5.76
N SER A 4 -10.53 6.47 -5.94
CA SER A 4 -9.23 7.12 -5.72
C SER A 4 -9.11 7.56 -4.27
N ILE A 5 -8.05 7.16 -3.58
CA ILE A 5 -7.76 7.55 -2.20
C ILE A 5 -6.42 8.28 -2.12
N VAL A 6 -6.27 9.15 -1.13
CA VAL A 6 -4.99 9.78 -0.78
C VAL A 6 -4.44 9.07 0.43
N LEU A 7 -3.18 8.65 0.38
CA LEU A 7 -2.53 8.00 1.51
C LEU A 7 -2.34 9.00 2.65
N GLU A 8 -2.94 8.74 3.80
CA GLU A 8 -2.80 9.60 4.99
C GLU A 8 -1.49 9.37 5.75
N LYS A 9 -0.79 8.26 5.46
CA LYS A 9 0.49 7.86 6.05
C LYS A 9 1.39 7.19 5.01
N ASN A 10 2.65 6.95 5.37
CA ASN A 10 3.62 6.29 4.49
C ASN A 10 3.36 4.78 4.49
N CYS A 11 3.17 4.19 3.31
CA CYS A 11 2.79 2.79 3.16
C CYS A 11 3.75 2.01 2.29
N THR A 12 4.03 0.78 2.67
CA THR A 12 4.76 -0.18 1.85
C THR A 12 3.81 -0.83 0.85
N VAL A 13 4.30 -1.01 -0.37
CA VAL A 13 3.60 -1.71 -1.44
C VAL A 13 4.26 -3.07 -1.63
N HIS A 14 3.43 -4.11 -1.63
CA HIS A 14 3.82 -5.50 -1.75
C HIS A 14 3.42 -6.04 -3.13
N LEU A 15 4.18 -7.01 -3.64
CA LEU A 15 3.83 -7.70 -4.90
C LEU A 15 2.55 -8.54 -4.78
N LYS A 16 2.32 -9.08 -3.59
CA LYS A 16 1.20 -9.96 -3.23
C LYS A 16 0.77 -9.72 -1.78
N GLU A 17 -0.39 -10.26 -1.39
CA GLU A 17 -0.82 -10.31 0.01
C GLU A 17 0.28 -10.95 0.88
N LYS A 18 0.77 -10.20 1.88
CA LYS A 18 1.90 -10.60 2.76
C LYS A 18 3.20 -10.96 2.01
N GLY A 19 3.40 -10.39 0.82
CA GLY A 19 4.61 -10.60 0.03
C GLY A 19 5.78 -9.69 0.39
N GLU A 20 6.83 -9.73 -0.42
CA GLU A 20 7.95 -8.80 -0.32
C GLU A 20 7.52 -7.38 -0.70
N VAL A 21 8.18 -6.41 -0.05
CA VAL A 21 8.01 -4.99 -0.33
C VAL A 21 8.71 -4.66 -1.66
N CYS A 22 7.94 -4.23 -2.66
CA CYS A 22 8.43 -3.79 -3.96
C CYS A 22 8.42 -2.26 -4.11
N ASN A 23 7.65 -1.56 -3.28
CA ASN A 23 7.66 -0.10 -3.27
C ASN A 23 7.32 0.50 -1.92
N ARG A 24 7.53 1.81 -1.79
CA ARG A 24 7.08 2.61 -0.65
C ARG A 24 6.44 3.88 -1.20
N LEU A 25 5.23 4.18 -0.73
CA LEU A 25 4.49 5.37 -1.09
C LEU A 25 4.41 6.28 0.13
N ASN A 26 4.70 7.55 -0.07
CA ASN A 26 4.68 8.53 0.99
C ASN A 26 3.25 9.02 1.24
N LYS A 27 3.00 9.54 2.46
CA LYS A 27 1.80 10.31 2.76
C LYS A 27 1.57 11.39 1.68
N GLY A 28 0.30 11.60 1.34
CA GLY A 28 -0.14 12.54 0.30
C GLY A 28 -0.14 11.93 -1.10
N THR A 29 0.35 10.71 -1.29
CA THR A 29 0.30 10.04 -2.60
C THR A 29 -1.14 9.67 -2.92
N ARG A 30 -1.64 10.14 -4.07
CA ARG A 30 -2.94 9.75 -4.61
C ARG A 30 -2.80 8.42 -5.35
N VAL A 31 -3.61 7.44 -4.97
CA VAL A 31 -3.64 6.10 -5.55
C VAL A 31 -5.06 5.72 -5.91
N GLN A 32 -5.22 4.85 -6.89
CA GLN A 32 -6.52 4.31 -7.29
C GLN A 32 -6.65 2.89 -6.75
N VAL A 33 -7.72 2.61 -6.03
CA VAL A 33 -8.05 1.28 -5.53
C VAL A 33 -8.70 0.49 -6.65
N LEU A 34 -8.04 -0.60 -7.04
CA LEU A 34 -8.51 -1.56 -8.04
C LEU A 34 -9.33 -2.69 -7.41
N GLN A 35 -8.92 -3.16 -6.23
CA GLN A 35 -9.57 -4.27 -5.54
C GLN A 35 -9.29 -4.20 -4.04
N ALA A 36 -10.24 -4.64 -3.22
CA ALA A 36 -10.05 -4.85 -1.79
C ALA A 36 -10.17 -6.34 -1.45
N ARG A 37 -9.30 -6.85 -0.58
CA ARG A 37 -9.31 -8.21 -0.05
C ARG A 37 -8.95 -8.19 1.43
N GLY A 38 -9.95 -8.25 2.30
CA GLY A 38 -9.73 -8.14 3.75
C GLY A 38 -8.94 -6.87 4.10
N ASN A 39 -7.77 -7.05 4.72
CA ASN A 39 -6.85 -5.96 5.09
C ASN A 39 -5.93 -5.50 3.96
N TRP A 40 -6.11 -5.98 2.73
CA TRP A 40 -5.26 -5.63 1.59
C TRP A 40 -6.03 -4.87 0.52
N LEU A 41 -5.47 -3.75 0.05
CA LEU A 41 -5.97 -3.03 -1.11
C LEU A 41 -4.98 -3.16 -2.26
N LYS A 42 -5.47 -3.65 -3.39
CA LYS A 42 -4.77 -3.58 -4.66
C LYS A 42 -4.94 -2.16 -5.19
N ILE A 43 -3.83 -1.45 -5.29
CA ILE A 43 -3.80 -0.08 -5.78
C ILE A 43 -3.01 0.04 -7.08
N THR A 44 -3.27 1.12 -7.81
CA THR A 44 -2.47 1.58 -8.94
C THR A 44 -2.11 3.05 -8.77
N TRP A 45 -0.92 3.42 -9.24
CA TRP A 45 -0.39 4.78 -9.15
C TRP A 45 0.48 5.11 -10.35
N ARG A 46 0.91 6.38 -10.45
CA ARG A 46 1.57 6.94 -11.65
C ARG A 46 0.71 6.72 -12.91
N ASN A 47 -0.56 7.10 -12.83
CA ASN A 47 -1.50 7.02 -13.94
C ASN A 47 -1.62 5.60 -14.54
N GLY A 48 -1.77 4.58 -13.69
CA GLY A 48 -1.93 3.20 -14.13
C GLY A 48 -0.62 2.41 -14.36
N LYS A 49 0.54 3.07 -14.39
CA LYS A 49 1.82 2.45 -14.75
C LYS A 49 2.36 1.47 -13.69
N LYS A 50 2.05 1.71 -12.41
CA LYS A 50 2.50 0.86 -11.31
C LYS A 50 1.33 0.34 -10.52
N LYS A 51 1.40 -0.92 -10.11
CA LYS A 51 0.35 -1.62 -9.36
C LYS A 51 0.96 -2.41 -8.22
N GLY A 52 0.19 -2.66 -7.18
CA GLY A 52 0.62 -3.47 -6.05
C GLY A 52 -0.40 -3.49 -4.93
N TRP A 53 -0.05 -4.16 -3.85
CA TRP A 53 -0.92 -4.35 -2.68
C TRP A 53 -0.41 -3.53 -1.50
N ILE A 54 -1.30 -2.79 -0.85
CA ILE A 54 -1.02 -2.11 0.43
C ILE A 54 -1.86 -2.75 1.52
N GLU A 55 -1.30 -2.86 2.73
CA GLU A 55 -2.02 -3.31 3.91
C GLU A 55 -2.69 -2.12 4.61
N ILE A 56 -3.95 -2.28 5.02
CA ILE A 56 -4.70 -1.33 5.85
C ILE A 56 -5.08 -1.96 7.22
N PRO A 57 -5.01 -1.20 8.32
CA PRO A 57 -4.46 0.15 8.38
C PRO A 57 -2.94 0.06 8.16
N CYS A 58 -2.40 1.02 7.42
CA CYS A 58 -0.97 1.26 7.28
C CYS A 58 -0.34 1.75 8.62
N ASN A 59 -0.98 1.39 9.74
CA ASN A 59 -0.69 1.67 11.13
C ASN A 59 -0.11 0.44 11.84
N SER A 60 0.28 -0.61 11.12
CA SER A 60 1.11 -1.68 11.64
C SER A 60 2.50 -1.08 11.89
N SER A 61 2.64 -0.35 12.99
CA SER A 61 3.92 0.04 13.59
C SER A 61 4.63 -1.26 13.97
N GLY A 62 5.23 -1.87 12.96
CA GLY A 62 6.24 -2.89 13.04
C GLY A 62 7.60 -2.25 12.84
N ASP A 63 7.82 -1.07 13.45
CA ASP A 63 9.12 -0.75 14.03
C ASP A 63 9.40 -1.76 15.17
N ARG A 64 9.47 -3.05 14.83
CA ARG A 64 10.35 -3.96 15.55
C ARG A 64 11.68 -3.81 14.86
N ALA A 65 12.39 -2.81 15.36
CA ALA A 65 13.84 -2.75 15.32
C ALA A 65 14.43 -4.17 15.40
N ALA A 66 15.48 -4.37 14.61
CA ALA A 66 16.38 -5.49 14.75
C ALA A 66 16.57 -5.86 16.22
N HIS A 67 16.23 -7.10 16.57
CA HIS A 67 16.71 -7.73 17.79
C HIS A 67 17.35 -9.05 17.39
N ALA A 68 18.66 -8.97 17.16
CA ALA A 68 19.71 -9.91 17.56
C ALA A 68 21.03 -9.37 17.03
#